data_AF-A0A4P7F9C8-F1
#
_entry.id   AF-A0A4P7F9C8-F1
#
_cell.length_a   1.000
_cell.length_b   1.000
_cell.length_c   1.000
_cell.angle_alpha   90.00
_cell.angle_beta   90.00
_cell.angle_gamma   90.00
#
_symmetry.space_group_name_H-M   'P 1'
#
loop_
_entity.id
_entity.type
_entity.pdbx_description
1 polymer ?
#
loop_
_entity_poly.entity_id
_entity_poly.type
_entity_poly.pdbx_seq_one_letter_code
_entity_poly.pdbx_strand_id
1 'polypeptide(L)'
;MQRRRSPTVKTPHWLSMWVSRPSHHLKDKPHLLEDSMEFRRTPIVLIAEDESLIAISYEEMVIEAGATVGGSFPTCKSAEEWLDFHHPDLAIIDIELRDGSSVELAKKLCGRNIPFFIVSGYPASQEVDDVFKSAPWIEKPLVFGALQSALSDLLSSKQIH
;
A
#
# COMPACT_ATOMS: atom_id res chain seq x y z
N MET A 1 -68.66 18.72 -4.27
CA MET A 1 -68.12 18.27 -2.96
C MET A 1 -66.71 17.74 -3.19
N GLN A 2 -65.73 18.27 -2.46
CA GLN A 2 -64.31 17.87 -2.32
C GLN A 2 -63.34 17.98 -3.51
N ARG A 3 -62.43 18.96 -3.35
CA ARG A 3 -61.15 19.15 -4.05
C ARG A 3 -60.10 18.21 -3.44
N ARG A 4 -59.19 17.65 -4.24
CA ARG A 4 -57.84 17.25 -3.78
C ARG A 4 -56.77 17.65 -4.81
N ARG A 5 -55.70 18.25 -4.29
CA ARG A 5 -54.63 18.98 -4.98
C ARG A 5 -53.48 18.04 -5.37
N SER A 6 -52.83 18.37 -6.49
CA SER A 6 -51.55 17.82 -6.96
C SER A 6 -50.38 18.14 -6.01
N PRO A 7 -49.35 17.28 -5.91
CA PRO A 7 -48.09 17.63 -5.25
C PRO A 7 -47.10 18.22 -6.26
N THR A 8 -46.70 19.47 -6.02
CA THR A 8 -45.62 20.18 -6.71
C THR A 8 -44.27 19.70 -6.19
N VAL A 9 -43.43 19.15 -7.08
CA VAL A 9 -42.01 18.90 -6.80
C VAL A 9 -41.27 20.24 -6.76
N LYS A 10 -40.66 20.56 -5.62
CA LYS A 10 -39.87 21.78 -5.43
C LYS A 10 -38.46 21.55 -5.97
N THR A 11 -38.08 22.33 -6.98
CA THR A 11 -36.71 22.42 -7.49
C THR A 11 -35.81 23.21 -6.52
N PRO A 12 -34.57 22.78 -6.25
CA PRO A 12 -33.65 23.53 -5.40
C PRO A 12 -33.26 24.88 -6.01
N HIS A 13 -33.23 25.91 -5.17
CA HIS A 13 -33.10 27.33 -5.51
C HIS A 13 -31.69 27.77 -5.99
N TRP A 14 -30.74 26.86 -6.22
CA TRP A 14 -29.35 27.21 -6.54
C TRP A 14 -29.07 27.43 -8.05
N LEU A 15 -30.04 27.19 -8.94
CA LEU A 15 -29.83 27.27 -10.40
C LEU A 15 -30.19 28.62 -11.06
N SER A 16 -30.51 29.67 -10.29
CA SER A 16 -30.99 30.96 -10.84
C SER A 16 -30.08 32.16 -10.57
N MET A 17 -28.81 31.96 -10.21
CA MET A 17 -27.88 33.07 -9.88
C MET A 17 -26.67 33.17 -10.82
N TRP A 18 -26.81 32.80 -12.09
CA TRP A 18 -25.79 33.05 -13.12
C TRP A 18 -26.34 33.91 -14.26
N VAL A 19 -26.73 35.14 -13.92
CA VAL A 19 -26.86 36.23 -14.88
C VAL A 19 -26.20 37.47 -14.27
N SER A 20 -25.29 38.06 -15.05
CA SER A 20 -24.60 39.35 -14.87
C SER A 20 -23.27 39.34 -14.10
N ARG A 21 -22.17 39.50 -14.86
CA ARG A 21 -20.92 40.13 -14.39
C ARG A 21 -21.15 41.63 -14.15
N PRO A 22 -20.39 42.29 -13.26
CA PRO A 22 -19.21 43.00 -13.74
C PRO A 22 -17.97 42.90 -12.82
N SER A 23 -16.82 43.18 -13.42
CA SER A 23 -15.50 43.28 -12.77
C SER A 23 -15.47 44.36 -11.70
N HIS A 24 -15.03 44.04 -10.48
CA HIS A 24 -14.33 44.98 -9.58
C HIS A 24 -13.35 44.19 -8.71
N HIS A 25 -12.11 44.66 -8.75
CA HIS A 25 -10.96 44.28 -7.96
C HIS A 25 -11.26 44.54 -6.47
N LEU A 26 -11.00 43.57 -5.56
CA LEU A 26 -10.56 43.77 -4.16
C LEU A 26 -10.57 42.44 -3.37
N LYS A 27 -9.40 42.16 -2.76
CA LYS A 27 -9.16 41.49 -1.46
C LYS A 27 -9.10 39.96 -1.41
N ASP A 28 -7.97 39.51 -0.86
CA ASP A 28 -7.80 38.38 0.05
C ASP A 28 -8.65 37.14 -0.27
N LYS A 29 -8.06 36.19 -1.00
CA LYS A 29 -8.57 34.81 -0.99
C LYS A 29 -8.07 34.14 0.29
N PRO A 30 -8.95 33.78 1.25
CA PRO A 30 -8.58 32.83 2.28
C PRO A 30 -8.50 31.44 1.65
N HIS A 31 -7.70 30.58 2.28
CA HIS A 31 -7.45 29.18 1.94
C HIS A 31 -8.67 28.44 1.36
N LEU A 32 -8.48 27.68 0.29
CA LEU A 32 -9.35 26.56 -0.05
C LEU A 32 -8.46 25.50 -0.70
N LEU A 33 -8.06 24.56 0.16
CA LEU A 33 -7.95 23.12 -0.07
C LEU A 33 -8.29 22.68 -1.51
N GLU A 34 -7.36 22.88 -2.42
CA GLU A 34 -7.15 21.96 -3.52
C GLU A 34 -5.94 21.11 -3.12
N ASP A 35 -6.08 20.36 -2.03
CA ASP A 35 -5.32 19.12 -1.89
C ASP A 35 -5.75 18.28 -3.09
N SER A 36 -4.95 18.37 -4.14
CA SER A 36 -5.01 17.54 -5.32
C SER A 36 -5.16 16.11 -4.84
N MET A 37 -6.37 15.56 -4.91
CA MET A 37 -6.59 14.13 -4.81
C MET A 37 -5.95 13.50 -6.04
N GLU A 38 -4.62 13.36 -6.01
CA GLU A 38 -3.96 12.30 -6.72
C GLU A 38 -4.63 11.02 -6.24
N PHE A 39 -5.33 10.34 -7.14
CA PHE A 39 -5.78 8.98 -6.90
C PHE A 39 -4.54 8.08 -6.78
N ARG A 40 -3.88 8.12 -5.61
CA ARG A 40 -2.80 7.19 -5.29
C ARG A 40 -3.45 5.83 -5.18
N ARG A 41 -3.13 4.94 -6.13
CA ARG A 41 -3.57 3.55 -6.08
C ARG A 41 -3.13 2.93 -4.76
N THR A 42 -3.96 2.07 -4.18
CA THR A 42 -3.63 1.32 -2.97
C THR A 42 -2.39 0.45 -3.23
N PRO A 43 -1.31 0.57 -2.43
CA PRO A 43 -0.12 -0.25 -2.60
C PRO A 43 -0.42 -1.75 -2.46
N ILE A 44 0.21 -2.58 -3.29
CA ILE A 44 0.07 -4.04 -3.20
C ILE A 44 1.30 -4.64 -2.53
N VAL A 45 1.10 -5.46 -1.50
CA VAL A 45 2.17 -6.12 -0.73
C VAL A 45 2.14 -7.63 -0.97
N LEU A 46 3.29 -8.20 -1.35
CA LEU A 46 3.51 -9.64 -1.36
C LEU A 46 4.05 -10.08 0.00
N ILE A 47 3.60 -11.21 0.52
CA ILE A 47 4.10 -11.80 1.77
C ILE A 47 4.66 -13.18 1.44
N ALA A 48 5.92 -13.42 1.76
CA ALA A 48 6.55 -14.73 1.66
C ALA A 48 6.88 -15.22 3.08
N GLU A 49 6.05 -16.12 3.58
CA GLU A 49 6.04 -16.59 4.97
C GLU A 49 5.41 -17.99 4.99
N ASP A 50 6.10 -18.97 5.57
CA ASP A 50 5.66 -20.37 5.59
C ASP A 50 4.77 -20.71 6.78
N GLU A 51 4.87 -19.96 7.87
CA GLU A 51 4.04 -20.09 9.06
C GLU A 51 2.67 -19.41 8.87
N SER A 52 1.61 -20.19 8.65
CA SER A 52 0.29 -19.66 8.29
C SER A 52 -0.30 -18.66 9.29
N LEU A 53 -0.07 -18.84 10.60
CA LEU A 53 -0.56 -17.91 11.62
C LEU A 53 0.17 -16.56 11.55
N ILE A 54 1.47 -16.59 11.24
CA ILE A 54 2.27 -15.37 11.08
C ILE A 54 1.85 -14.66 9.80
N ALA A 55 1.69 -15.39 8.70
CA ALA A 55 1.22 -14.83 7.43
C ALA A 55 -0.12 -14.11 7.60
N ILE A 56 -1.11 -14.74 8.25
CA ILE A 56 -2.42 -14.11 8.54
C ILE A 56 -2.25 -12.84 9.36
N SER A 57 -1.39 -12.86 10.38
CA SER A 57 -1.13 -11.67 11.19
C SER A 57 -0.55 -10.53 10.35
N TYR A 58 0.36 -10.83 9.41
CA TYR A 58 0.94 -9.82 8.54
C TYR A 58 -0.07 -9.29 7.52
N GLU A 59 -0.95 -10.15 6.99
CA GLU A 59 -2.05 -9.74 6.12
C GLU A 59 -2.97 -8.73 6.81
N GLU A 60 -3.36 -9.00 8.05
CA GLU A 60 -4.18 -8.08 8.86
C GLU A 60 -3.49 -6.74 9.05
N MET A 61 -2.19 -6.74 9.40
CA MET A 61 -1.42 -5.51 9.57
C MET A 61 -1.27 -4.72 8.26
N VAL A 62 -1.08 -5.40 7.12
CA VAL A 62 -1.00 -4.76 5.80
C VAL A 62 -2.32 -4.07 5.45
N ILE A 63 -3.45 -4.74 5.71
CA ILE A 63 -4.79 -4.19 5.48
C ILE A 63 -5.05 -2.99 6.40
N GLU A 64 -4.72 -3.10 7.68
CA GLU A 64 -4.86 -2.02 8.67
C GLU A 64 -3.99 -0.80 8.31
N ALA A 65 -2.82 -1.02 7.70
CA ALA A 65 -1.96 0.04 7.19
C ALA A 65 -2.47 0.71 5.89
N GLY A 66 -3.62 0.27 5.36
CA GLY A 66 -4.24 0.83 4.15
C GLY A 66 -3.63 0.34 2.85
N ALA A 67 -2.92 -0.79 2.86
CA ALA A 67 -2.41 -1.48 1.69
C ALA A 67 -3.25 -2.72 1.36
N THR A 68 -3.03 -3.31 0.18
CA THR A 68 -3.69 -4.54 -0.27
C THR A 68 -2.70 -5.70 -0.24
N VAL A 69 -3.14 -6.86 0.23
CA VAL A 69 -2.36 -8.10 0.15
C VAL A 69 -2.50 -8.69 -1.26
N GLY A 70 -1.39 -8.81 -1.98
CA GLY A 70 -1.33 -9.49 -3.27
C GLY A 70 -1.40 -11.02 -3.14
N GLY A 71 -0.88 -11.53 -2.02
CA GLY A 71 -0.95 -12.93 -1.59
C GLY A 71 0.10 -13.24 -0.51
N SER A 72 -0.17 -14.27 0.29
CA SER A 72 0.81 -14.91 1.17
C SER A 72 1.27 -16.24 0.57
N PHE A 73 2.58 -16.45 0.55
CA PHE A 73 3.21 -17.55 -0.16
C PHE A 73 4.14 -18.31 0.79
N PRO A 74 3.85 -19.59 1.08
CA PRO A 74 4.66 -20.38 2.00
C PRO A 74 5.94 -20.96 1.37
N THR A 75 6.14 -20.75 0.07
CA THR A 75 7.29 -21.25 -0.68
C THR A 75 7.81 -20.17 -1.63
N CYS A 76 9.13 -20.18 -1.87
CA CYS A 76 9.77 -19.36 -2.90
C CYS A 76 9.09 -19.60 -4.24
N LYS A 77 8.91 -20.87 -4.61
CA LYS A 77 8.27 -21.26 -5.87
C LYS A 77 6.90 -20.61 -6.07
N SER A 78 6.01 -20.66 -5.08
CA SER A 78 4.67 -20.06 -5.21
C SER A 78 4.71 -18.54 -5.32
N ALA A 79 5.64 -17.87 -4.61
CA ALA A 79 5.82 -16.43 -4.70
C ALA A 79 6.35 -16.03 -6.08
N GLU A 80 7.34 -16.78 -6.60
CA GLU A 80 7.94 -16.56 -7.90
C GLU A 80 6.95 -16.77 -9.05
N GLU A 81 6.13 -17.82 -9.00
CA GLU A 81 5.06 -18.08 -9.98
C GLU A 81 4.05 -16.93 -10.00
N TRP A 82 3.68 -16.41 -8.82
CA TRP A 82 2.78 -15.25 -8.75
C TRP A 82 3.42 -13.98 -9.32
N LEU A 83 4.72 -13.77 -9.05
CA LEU A 83 5.50 -12.65 -9.58
C LEU A 83 5.56 -12.66 -11.12
N ASP A 84 5.47 -13.81 -11.78
CA ASP A 84 5.49 -13.86 -13.25
C ASP A 84 4.31 -13.11 -13.89
N PHE A 85 3.19 -13.00 -13.16
CA PHE A 85 1.96 -12.35 -13.64
C PHE A 85 1.64 -11.04 -12.91
N HIS A 86 2.29 -10.77 -11.78
CA HIS A 86 1.99 -9.63 -10.92
C HIS A 86 3.24 -8.83 -10.55
N HIS A 87 3.03 -7.56 -10.18
CA HIS A 87 4.09 -6.66 -9.74
C HIS A 87 3.64 -5.96 -8.45
N PRO A 88 4.02 -6.48 -7.26
CA PRO A 88 3.73 -5.82 -6.01
C PRO A 88 4.52 -4.51 -5.90
N ASP A 89 4.06 -3.60 -5.05
CA ASP A 89 4.79 -2.39 -4.70
C ASP A 89 5.83 -2.64 -3.61
N LEU A 90 5.64 -3.69 -2.80
CA LEU A 90 6.53 -4.10 -1.72
C LEU A 90 6.44 -5.61 -1.48
N ALA A 91 7.51 -6.22 -0.97
CA ALA A 91 7.46 -7.56 -0.40
C ALA A 91 7.91 -7.62 1.07
N ILE A 92 7.27 -8.49 1.84
CA ILE A 92 7.70 -8.95 3.17
C ILE A 92 8.24 -10.36 2.97
N ILE A 93 9.47 -10.64 3.40
CA ILE A 93 10.12 -11.94 3.17
C ILE A 93 10.69 -12.51 4.47
N ASP A 94 10.38 -13.76 4.78
CA ASP A 94 11.25 -14.58 5.64
C ASP A 94 12.44 -15.12 4.83
N ILE A 95 13.57 -15.36 5.49
CA ILE A 95 14.79 -15.89 4.91
C ILE A 95 14.72 -17.39 4.63
N GLU A 96 13.92 -18.12 5.41
CA GLU A 96 13.70 -19.56 5.24
C GLU A 96 12.21 -19.78 5.02
N LEU A 97 11.86 -20.37 3.88
CA LEU A 97 10.52 -20.79 3.54
C LEU A 97 10.45 -22.31 3.48
N ARG A 98 9.27 -22.87 3.24
CA ARG A 98 9.06 -24.33 3.27
C ARG A 98 9.91 -25.10 2.26
N ASP A 99 10.25 -24.50 1.13
CA ASP A 99 11.11 -25.07 0.08
C ASP A 99 12.58 -24.62 0.18
N GLY A 100 12.96 -23.93 1.25
CA GLY A 100 14.32 -23.52 1.56
C GLY A 100 14.52 -22.01 1.57
N SER A 101 15.79 -21.62 1.39
CA SER A 101 16.21 -20.23 1.50
C SER A 101 15.60 -19.32 0.42
N SER A 102 15.14 -18.13 0.83
CA SER A 102 14.50 -17.14 -0.05
C SER A 102 15.47 -16.26 -0.84
N VAL A 103 16.76 -16.62 -0.89
CA VAL A 103 17.81 -15.88 -1.62
C VAL A 103 17.43 -15.64 -3.08
N GLU A 104 16.97 -16.67 -3.80
CA GLU A 104 16.62 -16.53 -5.22
C GLU A 104 15.36 -15.68 -5.43
N LEU A 105 14.38 -15.78 -4.52
CA LEU A 105 13.22 -14.90 -4.49
C LEU A 105 13.64 -13.43 -4.28
N ALA A 106 14.53 -13.17 -3.34
CA ALA A 106 15.06 -11.84 -3.08
C ALA A 106 15.83 -11.28 -4.29
N LYS A 107 16.65 -12.10 -4.96
CA LYS A 107 17.34 -11.72 -6.20
C LYS A 107 16.33 -11.39 -7.31
N LYS A 108 15.25 -12.16 -7.44
CA LYS A 108 14.16 -11.88 -8.40
C LYS A 108 13.48 -10.54 -8.09
N LEU A 109 13.21 -10.24 -6.82
CA LEU A 109 12.65 -8.96 -6.39
C LEU A 109 13.58 -7.79 -6.71
N CYS A 110 14.87 -7.91 -6.37
CA CYS A 110 15.91 -6.93 -6.73
C CYS A 110 15.99 -6.71 -8.25
N GLY A 111 16.04 -7.78 -9.03
CA GLY A 111 16.10 -7.71 -10.50
C GLY A 111 14.88 -7.03 -11.13
N ARG A 112 13.75 -6.99 -10.41
CA ARG A 112 12.51 -6.30 -10.82
C ARG A 112 12.33 -4.94 -10.17
N ASN A 113 13.32 -4.45 -9.42
CA ASN A 113 13.23 -3.20 -8.64
C ASN A 113 12.01 -3.17 -7.70
N ILE A 114 11.64 -4.32 -7.13
CA ILE A 114 10.61 -4.41 -6.11
C ILE A 114 11.33 -4.27 -4.76
N PRO A 115 11.06 -3.20 -3.99
CA PRO A 115 11.62 -3.08 -2.65
C PRO A 115 11.06 -4.18 -1.75
N PHE A 116 11.81 -4.55 -0.74
CA PHE A 116 11.38 -5.51 0.26
C PHE A 116 12.09 -5.26 1.59
N PHE A 117 11.52 -5.82 2.65
CA PHE A 117 12.18 -5.95 3.94
C PHE A 117 12.05 -7.37 4.46
N ILE A 118 13.00 -7.73 5.32
CA ILE A 118 13.15 -9.07 5.86
C ILE A 118 12.48 -9.13 7.22
N VAL A 119 11.72 -10.19 7.47
CA VAL A 119 11.16 -10.51 8.78
C VAL A 119 11.57 -11.93 9.12
N SER A 120 12.53 -12.07 10.04
CA SER A 120 13.09 -13.39 10.36
C SER A 120 13.12 -13.63 11.86
N GLY A 121 12.94 -14.90 12.26
CA GLY A 121 13.23 -15.36 13.62
C GLY A 121 14.73 -15.36 13.97
N TYR A 122 15.60 -15.16 12.97
CA TYR A 122 17.04 -15.06 13.16
C TYR A 122 17.50 -13.60 13.17
N PRO A 123 18.46 -13.23 14.02
CA PRO A 123 19.05 -11.90 13.99
C PRO A 123 19.84 -11.69 12.69
N ALA A 124 19.90 -10.45 12.22
CA ALA A 124 20.75 -10.09 11.09
C ALA A 124 22.20 -10.46 11.40
N SER A 125 22.83 -11.24 10.53
CA SER A 125 24.22 -11.69 10.68
C SER A 125 25.06 -11.31 9.46
N GLN A 126 26.39 -11.32 9.60
CA GLN A 126 27.30 -11.08 8.46
C GLN A 126 27.33 -12.25 7.46
N GLU A 127 26.79 -13.41 7.85
CA GLU A 127 26.81 -14.65 7.07
C GLU A 127 25.65 -14.78 6.07
N VAL A 128 24.71 -13.82 6.07
CA VAL A 128 23.60 -13.80 5.11
C VAL A 128 24.09 -13.40 3.71
N ASP A 129 23.37 -13.86 2.69
CA ASP A 129 23.64 -13.51 1.29
C ASP A 129 23.64 -11.99 1.08
N ASP A 130 24.49 -11.52 0.18
CA ASP A 130 24.66 -10.08 -0.11
C ASP A 130 23.36 -9.40 -0.52
N VAL A 131 22.43 -10.13 -1.15
CA VAL A 131 21.12 -9.62 -1.55
C VAL A 131 20.30 -9.07 -0.37
N PHE A 132 20.54 -9.60 0.84
CA PHE A 132 19.82 -9.21 2.04
C PHE A 132 20.49 -8.06 2.80
N LYS A 133 21.78 -7.80 2.57
CA LYS A 133 22.56 -6.82 3.36
C LYS A 133 22.06 -5.38 3.25
N SER A 134 21.38 -5.05 2.16
CA SER A 134 20.81 -3.72 1.94
C SER A 134 19.33 -3.60 2.30
N ALA A 135 18.66 -4.71 2.64
CA ALA A 135 17.24 -4.71 2.99
C ALA A 135 17.07 -4.41 4.48
N PRO A 136 16.04 -3.64 4.88
CA PRO A 136 15.70 -3.51 6.29
C PRO A 136 15.41 -4.89 6.90
N TRP A 137 15.97 -5.14 8.09
CA TRP A 137 15.80 -6.40 8.80
C TRP A 137 15.00 -6.18 10.08
N ILE A 138 13.93 -6.94 10.24
CA ILE A 138 13.09 -6.94 11.42
C ILE A 138 13.13 -8.35 12.03
N GLU A 139 13.54 -8.44 13.29
CA GLU A 139 13.45 -9.70 14.01
C GLU A 139 11.98 -9.96 14.38
N LYS A 140 11.52 -11.20 14.18
CA LYS A 140 10.18 -11.62 14.59
C LYS A 140 10.03 -11.42 16.12
N PRO A 141 8.87 -10.91 16.61
CA PRO A 141 7.66 -10.62 15.85
C PRO A 141 7.68 -9.24 15.18
N LEU A 142 7.22 -9.18 13.93
CA LEU A 142 6.88 -7.90 13.29
C LEU A 142 5.75 -7.25 14.06
N VAL A 143 5.94 -5.98 14.43
CA VAL A 143 4.92 -5.15 15.07
C VAL A 143 4.38 -4.12 14.08
N PHE A 144 3.12 -3.73 14.24
CA PHE A 144 2.42 -2.83 13.33
C PHE A 144 3.18 -1.51 13.06
N GLY A 145 3.75 -0.88 14.09
CA GLY A 145 4.53 0.35 13.92
C GLY A 145 5.76 0.19 13.04
N ALA A 146 6.42 -0.99 13.09
CA ALA A 146 7.58 -1.27 12.25
C ALA A 146 7.15 -1.52 10.79
N LEU A 147 6.04 -2.23 10.57
CA LEU A 147 5.44 -2.39 9.24
C LEU A 147 5.06 -1.03 8.64
N GLN A 148 4.40 -0.17 9.41
CA GLN A 148 3.99 1.16 8.95
C GLN A 148 5.19 2.03 8.57
N SER A 149 6.27 2.01 9.37
CA SER A 149 7.50 2.73 9.02
C SER A 149 8.09 2.19 7.72
N ALA A 150 8.24 0.87 7.59
CA ALA A 150 8.80 0.23 6.40
C ALA A 150 7.96 0.54 5.15
N LEU A 151 6.63 0.45 5.23
CA LEU A 151 5.72 0.83 4.15
C LEU A 151 5.88 2.31 3.80
N SER A 152 5.89 3.20 4.79
CA SER A 152 6.01 4.65 4.57
C SER A 152 7.33 5.03 3.90
N ASP A 153 8.45 4.51 4.41
CA ASP A 153 9.79 4.83 3.91
C ASP A 153 9.98 4.35 2.46
N LEU A 154 9.55 3.11 2.18
CA LEU A 154 9.72 2.51 0.86
C LEU A 154 8.76 3.12 -0.17
N LEU A 155 7.52 3.44 0.21
CA LEU A 155 6.57 4.11 -0.69
C LEU A 155 6.94 5.58 -0.93
N SER A 156 7.53 6.25 0.05
CA SER A 156 8.02 7.63 -0.11
C SER A 156 9.23 7.69 -1.04
N SER A 157 10.11 6.67 -1.02
CA SER A 157 11.26 6.57 -1.92
C SER A 157 10.86 6.47 -3.40
N LYS A 158 9.67 5.93 -3.69
CA LYS A 158 9.12 5.76 -5.05
C LYS A 158 8.48 7.02 -5.62
N GLN A 159 8.18 8.03 -4.80
CA GLN A 159 7.50 9.28 -5.20
C GLN A 159 8.49 10.36 -5.68
N ILE A 160 9.79 10.19 -5.42
CA ILE A 160 10.83 11.14 -5.82
C ILE A 160 11.51 10.61 -7.09
N HIS A 161 10.85 10.58 -8.24
CA HIS A 161 11.49 10.58 -9.57
C HIS A 161 10.47 10.81 -10.69
#